data_AF-A0A7Y7CDP7-F1
#
_entry.id   AF-A0A7Y7CDP7-F1
#
_cell.length_a   1.000
_cell.length_b   1.000
_cell.length_c   1.000
_cell.angle_alpha   90.00
_cell.angle_beta   90.00
_cell.angle_gamma   90.00
#
_symmetry.space_group_name_H-M   'P 1'
#
loop_
_entity.id
_entity.type
_entity.pdbx_description
1 polymer ?
#
loop_
_entity_poly.entity_id
_entity_poly.type
_entity_poly.pdbx_seq_one_letter_code
_entity_poly.pdbx_strand_id
1 'polypeptide(L)'
;MADAPSAEAVAANAPVEEATPAFIDVYTGTELSNEDADAVTLRSPAHLVVFAGASESGKTTLLASLYERWIEGPFAGFQFAGSRSLLGFEQICHLNRLDSGGAHPDTPHTPVSDEAAYYHLALRGTAPGADRRHVLLSAISGELFRLAKFSREDAVRLTFLHRANTIVVLVDGARLAVKEQRLNAQTDASSILESFLDAKMIGSRCRVEFVFSKLDRVVEAGDAAVQFLNTTETKLRAKFGDRVPHLGFRRIAARPEVESGSLNDGLAEAFTAWTTPVELGAGAASQGTPPRDAREFAKYGWRYSVGRES
;
A
#
# COMPACT_ATOMS: atom_id res chain seq x y z
N MET A 1 82.62 14.53 42.73
CA MET A 1 81.80 15.76 42.60
C MET A 1 81.85 16.15 41.13
N ALA A 2 80.78 16.13 40.35
CA ALA A 2 79.38 15.91 40.65
C ALA A 2 78.73 15.23 39.43
N ASP A 3 77.92 14.21 39.69
CA ASP A 3 76.86 13.76 38.80
C ASP A 3 75.91 14.94 38.54
N ALA A 4 75.69 15.27 37.28
CA ALA A 4 74.61 16.15 36.86
C ALA A 4 73.43 15.27 36.40
N PRO A 5 72.19 15.58 36.82
CA PRO A 5 71.06 14.69 36.61
C PRO A 5 70.58 14.73 35.15
N SER A 6 70.13 13.56 34.72
CA SER A 6 69.39 13.28 33.49
C SER A 6 68.17 14.20 33.34
N ALA A 7 68.12 14.95 32.25
CA ALA A 7 66.92 15.64 31.78
C ALA A 7 65.94 14.60 31.21
N GLU A 8 64.78 14.44 31.86
CA GLU A 8 63.63 13.73 31.30
C GLU A 8 63.21 14.40 30.00
N ALA A 9 63.30 13.65 28.90
CA ALA A 9 62.73 14.05 27.62
C ALA A 9 61.21 13.98 27.73
N VAL A 10 60.57 15.15 27.71
CA VAL A 10 59.13 15.30 27.54
C VAL A 10 58.75 14.71 26.18
N ALA A 11 58.11 13.55 26.20
CA ALA A 11 57.52 12.95 25.00
C ALA A 11 56.38 13.86 24.51
N ALA A 12 56.65 14.56 23.41
CA ALA A 12 55.68 15.38 22.71
C ALA A 12 54.56 14.51 22.13
N ASN A 13 53.32 14.83 22.54
CA ASN A 13 52.04 14.60 21.88
C ASN A 13 52.00 13.51 20.80
N ALA A 14 51.54 12.32 21.19
CA ALA A 14 50.93 11.39 20.26
C ALA A 14 49.70 12.04 19.60
N PRO A 15 49.46 11.85 18.29
CA PRO A 15 48.27 12.37 17.63
C PRO A 15 47.05 11.66 18.21
N VAL A 16 46.08 12.46 18.69
CA VAL A 16 44.77 11.95 19.10
C VAL A 16 44.08 11.46 17.83
N GLU A 17 43.90 10.14 17.74
CA GLU A 17 43.13 9.51 16.66
C GLU A 17 41.68 10.02 16.77
N GLU A 18 41.27 10.89 15.83
CA GLU A 18 39.90 11.39 15.76
C GLU A 18 38.97 10.19 15.51
N ALA A 19 38.30 9.74 16.57
CA ALA A 19 37.27 8.72 16.48
C ALA A 19 36.17 9.22 15.52
N THR A 20 36.04 8.56 14.37
CA THR A 20 34.95 8.80 13.43
C THR A 20 33.62 8.65 14.18
N PRO A 21 32.75 9.68 14.22
CA PRO A 21 31.51 9.58 14.94
C PRO A 21 30.66 8.46 14.34
N ALA A 22 30.26 7.51 15.18
CA ALA A 22 29.31 6.48 14.81
C ALA A 22 27.94 7.15 14.63
N PHE A 23 27.62 7.53 13.38
CA PHE A 23 26.31 8.07 13.06
C PHE A 23 25.26 6.99 13.29
N ILE A 24 24.26 7.31 14.12
CA ILE A 24 23.08 6.48 14.28
C ILE A 24 22.11 6.91 13.19
N ASP A 25 21.84 5.99 12.27
CA ASP A 25 20.85 6.25 11.22
C ASP A 25 19.46 6.30 11.87
N VAL A 26 18.84 7.48 11.79
CA VAL A 26 17.51 7.73 12.33
C VAL A 26 16.50 7.65 11.21
N TYR A 27 15.34 7.08 11.53
CA TYR A 27 14.27 6.91 10.55
C TYR A 27 13.88 8.26 9.94
N THR A 28 14.04 8.39 8.62
CA THR A 28 13.79 9.65 7.89
C THR A 28 12.33 10.10 7.96
N GLY A 29 11.42 9.17 8.24
CA GLY A 29 9.99 9.43 8.26
C GLY A 29 9.35 9.38 6.87
N THR A 30 10.13 9.18 5.81
CA THR A 30 9.66 9.12 4.42
C THR A 30 8.97 7.80 4.12
N GLU A 31 8.65 7.54 2.85
CA GLU A 31 8.29 6.21 2.36
C GLU A 31 9.30 5.15 2.81
N LEU A 32 8.80 3.98 3.20
CA LEU A 32 9.62 2.90 3.71
C LEU A 32 10.13 2.08 2.53
N SER A 33 11.43 1.77 2.57
CA SER A 33 12.02 0.74 1.71
C SER A 33 11.53 -0.66 2.12
N ASN A 34 11.90 -1.68 1.34
CA ASN A 34 11.68 -3.07 1.75
C ASN A 34 12.39 -3.41 3.07
N GLU A 35 13.62 -2.90 3.29
CA GLU A 35 14.41 -3.15 4.49
C GLU A 35 13.77 -2.52 5.74
N ASP A 36 13.22 -1.33 5.58
CA ASP A 36 12.51 -0.66 6.65
C ASP A 36 11.18 -1.31 6.99
N ALA A 37 10.43 -1.74 5.96
CA ALA A 37 9.21 -2.50 6.12
C ALA A 37 9.50 -3.85 6.82
N ASP A 38 10.65 -4.45 6.55
CA ASP A 38 11.17 -5.60 7.29
C ASP A 38 11.37 -5.30 8.76
N ALA A 39 12.03 -4.19 9.10
CA ALA A 39 12.25 -3.78 10.48
C ALA A 39 10.94 -3.55 11.26
N VAL A 40 9.87 -3.12 10.59
CA VAL A 40 8.52 -3.03 11.19
C VAL A 40 7.93 -4.42 11.41
N THR A 41 7.94 -5.26 10.38
CA THR A 41 7.25 -6.56 10.40
C THR A 41 7.91 -7.60 11.29
N LEU A 42 9.22 -7.50 11.51
CA LEU A 42 9.96 -8.30 12.49
C LEU A 42 9.52 -8.03 13.93
N ARG A 43 9.12 -6.79 14.24
CA ARG A 43 8.68 -6.39 15.59
C ARG A 43 7.21 -6.64 15.83
N SER A 44 6.39 -6.52 14.80
CA SER A 44 4.94 -6.63 14.92
C SER A 44 4.33 -7.10 13.60
N PRO A 45 3.39 -8.06 13.62
CA PRO A 45 2.66 -8.44 12.41
C PRO A 45 2.00 -7.22 11.78
N ALA A 46 2.27 -6.98 10.50
CA ALA A 46 1.68 -5.88 9.76
C ALA A 46 0.89 -6.38 8.54
N HIS A 47 -0.33 -5.90 8.41
CA HIS A 47 -1.23 -6.22 7.30
C HIS A 47 -0.87 -5.37 6.07
N LEU A 48 -0.50 -6.01 4.97
CA LEU A 48 -0.11 -5.33 3.73
C LEU A 48 -1.29 -5.18 2.78
N VAL A 49 -1.62 -3.92 2.45
CA VAL A 49 -2.60 -3.54 1.43
C VAL A 49 -1.85 -2.95 0.23
N VAL A 50 -2.03 -3.52 -0.95
CA VAL A 50 -1.40 -3.06 -2.18
C VAL A 50 -2.45 -2.49 -3.13
N PHE A 51 -2.31 -1.23 -3.53
CA PHE A 51 -3.14 -0.56 -4.52
C PHE A 51 -2.54 -0.72 -5.91
N ALA A 52 -3.30 -1.30 -6.84
CA ALA A 52 -2.95 -1.46 -8.24
C ALA A 52 -3.98 -0.73 -9.12
N GLY A 53 -3.55 -0.12 -10.22
CA GLY A 53 -4.44 0.61 -11.12
C GLY A 53 -3.66 1.48 -12.09
N ALA A 54 -4.27 1.85 -13.21
CA ALA A 54 -3.67 2.71 -14.23
C ALA A 54 -3.18 4.05 -13.64
N SER A 55 -2.31 4.76 -14.37
CA SER A 55 -1.97 6.15 -14.00
C SER A 55 -3.25 6.97 -13.78
N GLU A 56 -3.21 7.90 -12.83
CA GLU A 56 -4.33 8.78 -12.47
C GLU A 56 -5.62 8.06 -12.00
N SER A 57 -5.61 6.75 -11.77
CA SER A 57 -6.79 6.03 -11.27
C SER A 57 -7.20 6.43 -9.83
N GLY A 58 -6.44 7.31 -9.17
CA GLY A 58 -6.71 7.79 -7.80
C GLY A 58 -6.04 6.98 -6.69
N LYS A 59 -4.98 6.20 -6.96
CA LYS A 59 -4.26 5.40 -5.95
C LYS A 59 -3.66 6.28 -4.85
N THR A 60 -2.89 7.29 -5.24
CA THR A 60 -2.22 8.22 -4.32
C THR A 60 -3.23 9.06 -3.56
N THR A 61 -4.30 9.52 -4.24
CA THR A 61 -5.42 10.24 -3.60
C THR A 61 -6.11 9.36 -2.57
N LEU A 62 -6.42 8.10 -2.90
CA LEU A 62 -7.03 7.17 -1.95
C LEU A 62 -6.14 6.97 -0.72
N LEU A 63 -4.83 6.79 -0.92
CA LEU A 63 -3.87 6.61 0.17
C LEU A 63 -3.79 7.86 1.07
N ALA A 64 -3.72 9.05 0.47
CA ALA A 64 -3.72 10.33 1.18
C ALA A 64 -5.03 10.56 1.94
N SER A 65 -6.19 10.33 1.30
CA SER A 65 -7.51 10.50 1.93
C SER A 65 -7.71 9.59 3.14
N LEU A 66 -7.20 8.35 3.09
CA LEU A 66 -7.21 7.47 4.25
C LEU A 66 -6.45 8.09 5.43
N TYR A 67 -5.23 8.57 5.19
CA TYR A 67 -4.42 9.18 6.24
C TYR A 67 -5.01 10.49 6.77
N GLU A 68 -5.51 11.37 5.91
CA GLU A 68 -6.16 12.62 6.31
C GLU A 68 -7.33 12.37 7.28
N ARG A 69 -8.12 11.30 7.09
CA ARG A 69 -9.20 10.95 8.02
C ARG A 69 -8.74 10.62 9.44
N TRP A 70 -7.55 10.04 9.61
CA TRP A 70 -6.99 9.81 10.94
C TRP A 70 -6.37 11.05 11.57
N ILE A 71 -6.01 12.07 10.78
CA ILE A 71 -5.62 13.38 11.30
C ILE A 71 -6.85 14.11 11.87
N GLU A 72 -7.99 14.01 11.19
CA GLU A 72 -9.26 14.62 11.62
C GLU A 72 -9.85 13.98 12.90
N GLY A 73 -9.60 12.68 13.12
CA GLY A 73 -10.01 11.99 14.33
C GLY A 73 -10.08 10.46 14.21
N PRO A 74 -10.79 9.78 15.13
CA PRO A 74 -11.04 8.36 15.03
C PRO A 74 -11.79 8.01 13.74
N PHE A 75 -11.29 7.03 12.99
CA PHE A 75 -11.83 6.63 11.69
C PHE A 75 -11.84 5.11 11.54
N ALA A 76 -12.90 4.57 10.93
CA ALA A 76 -13.10 3.13 10.72
C ALA A 76 -13.01 2.27 12.00
N GLY A 77 -13.40 2.82 13.16
CA GLY A 77 -13.28 2.14 14.46
C GLY A 77 -11.86 2.11 15.04
N PHE A 78 -10.93 2.85 14.44
CA PHE A 78 -9.55 2.96 14.87
C PHE A 78 -9.16 4.40 15.21
N GLN A 79 -8.16 4.52 16.08
CA GLN A 79 -7.46 5.76 16.39
C GLN A 79 -6.01 5.64 15.93
N PHE A 80 -5.45 6.74 15.47
CA PHE A 80 -4.03 6.82 15.13
C PHE A 80 -3.17 6.56 16.38
N ALA A 81 -2.19 5.67 16.26
CA ALA A 81 -1.29 5.29 17.34
C ALA A 81 0.20 5.38 16.95
N GLY A 82 0.50 5.97 15.80
CA GLY A 82 1.85 6.24 15.30
C GLY A 82 2.07 5.84 13.84
N SER A 83 3.19 6.26 13.29
CA SER A 83 3.64 5.91 11.96
C SER A 83 5.17 5.95 11.93
N ARG A 84 5.78 5.17 11.03
CA ARG A 84 7.20 5.35 10.67
C ARG A 84 7.36 6.18 9.41
N SER A 85 6.30 6.36 8.65
CA SER A 85 6.29 7.02 7.35
C SER A 85 5.56 8.37 7.39
N LEU A 86 5.56 9.05 8.54
CA LEU A 86 4.71 10.22 8.77
C LEU A 86 5.04 11.37 7.82
N LEU A 87 6.34 11.62 7.58
CA LEU A 87 6.78 12.62 6.61
C LEU A 87 6.38 12.24 5.18
N GLY A 88 6.47 10.95 4.82
CA GLY A 88 6.01 10.45 3.52
C GLY A 88 4.50 10.66 3.33
N PHE A 89 3.70 10.44 4.37
CA PHE A 89 2.27 10.75 4.37
C PHE A 89 2.01 12.26 4.20
N GLU A 90 2.73 13.12 4.93
CA GLU A 90 2.57 14.57 4.76
C GLU A 90 2.97 15.05 3.37
N GLN A 91 4.01 14.46 2.76
CA GLN A 91 4.43 14.78 1.39
C GLN A 91 3.32 14.49 0.39
N ILE A 92 2.75 13.28 0.40
CA ILE A 92 1.65 12.95 -0.52
C ILE A 92 0.40 13.78 -0.24
N CYS A 93 0.06 14.08 1.02
CA CYS A 93 -1.11 14.87 1.34
C CYS A 93 -0.93 16.33 0.92
N HIS A 94 0.25 16.90 1.12
CA HIS A 94 0.59 18.23 0.65
C HIS A 94 0.43 18.34 -0.87
N LEU A 95 0.98 17.39 -1.62
CA LEU A 95 0.87 17.36 -3.08
C LEU A 95 -0.59 17.20 -3.51
N ASN A 96 -1.32 16.23 -2.96
CA ASN A 96 -2.74 16.05 -3.25
C ASN A 96 -3.58 17.30 -2.94
N ARG A 97 -3.25 18.09 -1.91
CA ARG A 97 -3.91 19.36 -1.60
C ARG A 97 -3.62 20.43 -2.65
N LEU A 98 -2.39 20.55 -3.11
CA LEU A 98 -2.02 21.47 -4.20
C LEU A 98 -2.76 21.10 -5.49
N ASP A 99 -2.85 19.82 -5.82
CA ASP A 99 -3.52 19.34 -7.03
C ASP A 99 -5.03 19.58 -6.98
N SER A 100 -5.63 19.47 -5.80
CA SER A 100 -7.06 19.75 -5.59
C SER A 100 -7.39 21.25 -5.65
N GLY A 101 -6.40 22.13 -5.48
CA GLY A 101 -6.54 23.58 -5.68
C GLY A 101 -6.25 24.03 -7.11
N GLY A 102 -5.70 23.15 -7.96
CA GLY A 102 -5.52 23.37 -9.38
C GLY A 102 -6.81 23.17 -10.16
N ALA A 103 -6.93 23.80 -11.34
CA ALA A 103 -8.13 23.63 -12.17
C ALA A 103 -8.36 22.17 -12.61
N HIS A 104 -7.31 21.34 -12.62
CA HIS A 104 -7.33 19.88 -12.85
C HIS A 104 -6.43 19.18 -11.82
N PRO A 105 -6.86 18.06 -11.22
CA PRO A 105 -6.05 17.30 -10.26
C PRO A 105 -4.93 16.54 -11.00
N ASP A 106 -3.70 17.05 -10.92
CA ASP A 106 -2.53 16.42 -11.52
C ASP A 106 -1.62 15.86 -10.42
N THR A 107 -1.94 14.66 -9.91
CA THR A 107 -1.17 14.06 -8.82
C THR A 107 0.24 13.71 -9.26
N PRO A 108 1.29 14.10 -8.51
CA PRO A 108 2.66 13.78 -8.91
C PRO A 108 2.85 12.27 -9.01
N HIS A 109 3.47 11.87 -10.12
CA HIS A 109 3.76 10.48 -10.40
C HIS A 109 4.69 9.90 -9.33
N THR A 110 4.35 8.73 -8.80
CA THR A 110 5.23 7.93 -7.94
C THR A 110 6.54 7.67 -8.69
N PRO A 111 7.71 8.05 -8.14
CA PRO A 111 8.99 7.89 -8.83
C PRO A 111 9.20 6.44 -9.27
N VAL A 112 9.80 6.27 -10.45
CA VAL A 112 10.07 4.96 -11.04
C VAL A 112 11.18 4.28 -10.23
N SER A 113 10.78 3.37 -9.35
CA SER A 113 11.66 2.44 -8.66
C SER A 113 11.13 1.03 -8.89
N ASP A 114 12.02 0.07 -9.13
CA ASP A 114 11.68 -1.35 -9.14
C ASP A 114 11.35 -1.86 -7.72
N GLU A 115 11.63 -1.06 -6.69
CA GLU A 115 11.32 -1.39 -5.30
C GLU A 115 9.99 -0.76 -4.85
N ALA A 116 9.19 -1.56 -4.14
CA ALA A 116 7.96 -1.08 -3.54
C ALA A 116 8.24 -0.05 -2.43
N ALA A 117 7.53 1.08 -2.50
CA ALA A 117 7.41 2.02 -1.40
C ALA A 117 6.24 1.61 -0.49
N TYR A 118 6.45 1.70 0.82
CA TYR A 118 5.41 1.43 1.81
C TYR A 118 5.16 2.64 2.70
N TYR A 119 3.91 2.80 3.11
CA TYR A 119 3.49 3.73 4.14
C TYR A 119 2.98 2.94 5.34
N HIS A 120 3.45 3.26 6.53
CA HIS A 120 3.17 2.52 7.75
C HIS A 120 2.18 3.25 8.64
N LEU A 121 1.13 2.56 9.06
CA LEU A 121 0.20 3.03 10.08
C LEU A 121 0.20 2.06 11.26
N ALA A 122 0.38 2.59 12.46
CA ALA A 122 0.03 1.93 13.70
C ALA A 122 -1.32 2.47 14.15
N LEU A 123 -2.31 1.59 14.23
CA LEU A 123 -3.68 1.91 14.61
C LEU A 123 -4.06 1.17 15.88
N ARG A 124 -4.94 1.75 16.69
CA ARG A 124 -5.51 1.09 17.87
C ARG A 124 -7.03 1.12 17.77
N GLY A 125 -7.69 0.03 18.12
CA GLY A 125 -9.16 0.03 18.18
C GLY A 125 -9.67 1.08 19.18
N THR A 126 -10.84 1.67 18.92
CA THR A 126 -11.46 2.64 19.84
C THR A 126 -11.95 2.00 21.15
N ALA A 127 -12.09 0.68 21.19
CA ALA A 127 -12.45 -0.05 22.40
C ALA A 127 -11.30 0.01 23.44
N PRO A 128 -11.62 0.12 24.74
CA PRO A 128 -10.62 0.10 25.81
C PRO A 128 -9.77 -1.18 25.75
N GLY A 129 -8.45 -1.02 25.84
CA GLY A 129 -7.51 -2.15 25.86
C GLY A 129 -7.27 -2.83 24.50
N ALA A 130 -7.78 -2.28 23.40
CA ALA A 130 -7.54 -2.84 22.07
C ALA A 130 -6.05 -2.87 21.72
N ASP A 131 -5.60 -3.99 21.14
CA ASP A 131 -4.24 -4.13 20.65
C ASP A 131 -3.95 -3.18 19.50
N ARG A 132 -2.67 -2.83 19.38
CA ARG A 132 -2.17 -2.07 18.25
C ARG A 132 -2.09 -2.98 17.03
N ARG A 133 -2.65 -2.51 15.91
CA ARG A 133 -2.56 -3.14 14.59
C ARG A 133 -1.62 -2.34 13.71
N HIS A 134 -0.73 -3.04 13.02
CA HIS A 134 0.17 -2.43 12.06
C HIS A 134 -0.36 -2.68 10.65
N VAL A 135 -0.37 -1.63 9.82
CA VAL A 135 -0.81 -1.69 8.44
C VAL A 135 0.30 -1.08 7.58
N LEU A 136 0.64 -1.77 6.50
CA LEU A 136 1.49 -1.25 5.44
C LEU A 136 0.62 -1.02 4.21
N LEU A 137 0.67 0.19 3.68
CA LEU A 137 0.00 0.58 2.44
C LEU A 137 1.06 0.73 1.36
N SER A 138 0.85 0.16 0.18
CA SER A 138 1.73 0.37 -0.97
C SER A 138 0.90 0.64 -2.21
N ALA A 139 1.35 1.53 -3.09
CA ALA A 139 0.71 1.80 -4.36
C ALA A 139 1.69 1.46 -5.49
N ILE A 140 1.29 0.56 -6.38
CA ILE A 140 2.05 0.24 -7.59
C ILE A 140 2.05 1.48 -8.47
N SER A 141 3.24 1.93 -8.91
CA SER A 141 3.35 3.08 -9.79
C SER A 141 2.62 2.84 -11.12
N GLY A 142 2.21 3.91 -11.80
CA GLY A 142 1.58 3.79 -13.11
C GLY A 142 2.46 3.08 -14.14
N GLU A 143 3.78 3.23 -14.04
CA GLU A 143 4.74 2.57 -14.92
C GLU A 143 4.85 1.07 -14.64
N LEU A 144 5.06 0.68 -13.37
CA LEU A 144 5.08 -0.73 -12.99
C LEU A 144 3.77 -1.42 -13.33
N PHE A 145 2.64 -0.71 -13.20
CA PHE A 145 1.35 -1.19 -13.65
C PHE A 145 1.34 -1.47 -15.16
N ARG A 146 1.82 -0.52 -15.99
CA ARG A 146 1.86 -0.69 -17.46
C ARG A 146 2.70 -1.91 -17.86
N LEU A 147 3.86 -2.09 -17.24
CA LEU A 147 4.75 -3.22 -17.50
C LEU A 147 4.08 -4.54 -17.09
N ALA A 148 3.63 -4.64 -15.83
CA ALA A 148 3.06 -5.87 -15.29
C ALA A 148 1.72 -6.25 -15.93
N LYS A 149 0.94 -5.29 -16.46
CA LYS A 149 -0.40 -5.53 -17.01
C LYS A 149 -0.43 -6.59 -18.12
N PHE A 150 0.62 -6.66 -18.94
CA PHE A 150 0.68 -7.57 -20.10
C PHE A 150 1.91 -8.48 -20.10
N SER A 151 2.70 -8.46 -19.03
CA SER A 151 3.94 -9.22 -18.92
C SER A 151 3.93 -10.03 -17.63
N ARG A 152 3.88 -11.35 -17.77
CA ARG A 152 4.03 -12.28 -16.65
C ARG A 152 5.41 -12.14 -16.01
N GLU A 153 6.45 -11.90 -16.81
CA GLU A 153 7.82 -11.73 -16.32
C GLU A 153 7.93 -10.49 -15.41
N ASP A 154 7.35 -9.37 -15.83
CA ASP A 154 7.34 -8.15 -15.02
C ASP A 154 6.44 -8.30 -13.78
N ALA A 155 5.32 -9.03 -13.90
CA ALA A 155 4.49 -9.34 -12.73
C ALA A 155 5.23 -10.20 -11.69
N VAL A 156 6.07 -11.15 -12.11
CA VAL A 156 6.89 -11.98 -11.20
C VAL A 156 7.94 -11.15 -10.45
N ARG A 157 8.40 -10.03 -11.02
CA ARG A 157 9.34 -9.11 -10.36
C ARG A 157 8.70 -8.38 -9.17
N LEU A 158 7.38 -8.29 -9.10
CA LEU A 158 6.63 -7.69 -7.99
C LEU A 158 6.51 -8.66 -6.81
N THR A 159 7.64 -9.15 -6.29
CA THR A 159 7.69 -10.23 -5.29
C THR A 159 6.97 -9.91 -3.98
N PHE A 160 6.78 -8.62 -3.66
CA PHE A 160 6.03 -8.18 -2.49
C PHE A 160 4.53 -8.51 -2.57
N LEU A 161 4.00 -8.77 -3.77
CA LEU A 161 2.60 -9.20 -3.95
C LEU A 161 2.31 -10.54 -3.27
N HIS A 162 3.29 -11.43 -3.16
CA HIS A 162 3.12 -12.69 -2.41
C HIS A 162 2.78 -12.48 -0.93
N ARG A 163 3.20 -11.35 -0.36
CA ARG A 163 2.92 -10.98 1.03
C ARG A 163 1.61 -10.21 1.16
N ALA A 164 1.05 -9.69 0.07
CA ALA A 164 -0.15 -8.86 0.13
C ALA A 164 -1.29 -9.63 0.81
N ASN A 165 -1.79 -9.06 1.90
CA ASN A 165 -2.99 -9.57 2.55
C ASN A 165 -4.23 -9.13 1.78
N THR A 166 -4.17 -7.92 1.20
CA THR A 166 -5.22 -7.36 0.36
C THR A 166 -4.60 -6.70 -0.87
N ILE A 167 -5.10 -7.02 -2.06
CA ILE A 167 -4.82 -6.31 -3.30
C ILE A 167 -6.08 -5.53 -3.69
N VAL A 168 -5.94 -4.22 -3.84
CA VAL A 168 -7.02 -3.31 -4.22
C VAL A 168 -6.78 -2.88 -5.66
N VAL A 169 -7.64 -3.30 -6.59
CA VAL A 169 -7.53 -2.95 -8.02
C VAL A 169 -8.47 -1.78 -8.33
N LEU A 170 -7.91 -0.61 -8.58
CA LEU A 170 -8.68 0.59 -8.90
C LEU A 170 -9.13 0.59 -10.36
N VAL A 171 -10.41 0.82 -10.55
CA VAL A 171 -11.06 1.08 -11.83
C VAL A 171 -11.38 2.58 -11.88
N ASP A 172 -10.77 3.30 -12.83
CA ASP A 172 -10.93 4.76 -12.92
C ASP A 172 -12.34 5.14 -13.38
N GLY A 173 -13.15 5.67 -12.46
CA GLY A 173 -14.53 6.11 -12.73
C GLY A 173 -14.62 7.27 -13.71
N ALA A 174 -13.68 8.21 -13.73
CA ALA A 174 -13.69 9.30 -14.69
C ALA A 174 -13.53 8.77 -16.12
N ARG A 175 -12.66 7.77 -16.30
CA ARG A 175 -12.50 7.08 -17.59
C ARG A 175 -13.70 6.19 -17.93
N LEU A 176 -14.36 5.59 -16.93
CA LEU A 176 -15.61 4.82 -17.15
C LEU A 176 -16.78 5.70 -17.58
N ALA A 177 -16.84 6.96 -17.11
CA ALA A 177 -17.84 7.94 -17.51
C ALA A 177 -17.73 8.34 -19.00
N VAL A 178 -16.52 8.28 -19.57
CA VAL A 178 -16.25 8.67 -20.96
C VAL A 178 -16.40 7.48 -21.92
N LYS A 179 -17.30 7.56 -22.91
CA LYS A 179 -17.65 6.45 -23.82
C LYS A 179 -16.45 5.88 -24.56
N GLU A 180 -15.52 6.73 -24.96
CA GLU A 180 -14.32 6.40 -25.72
C GLU A 180 -13.26 5.70 -24.85
N GLN A 181 -13.28 5.92 -23.52
CA GLN A 181 -12.25 5.45 -22.60
C GLN A 181 -12.70 4.28 -21.72
N ARG A 182 -14.02 4.10 -21.54
CA ARG A 182 -14.60 3.13 -20.59
C ARG A 182 -14.19 1.68 -20.82
N LEU A 183 -14.03 1.28 -22.09
CA LEU A 183 -13.56 -0.07 -22.44
C LEU A 183 -12.09 -0.27 -22.05
N ASN A 184 -11.27 0.76 -22.23
CA ASN A 184 -9.86 0.73 -21.82
C ASN A 184 -9.75 0.68 -20.31
N ALA A 185 -10.54 1.46 -19.56
CA ALA A 185 -10.56 1.43 -18.10
C ALA A 185 -10.96 0.04 -17.55
N GLN A 186 -11.99 -0.58 -18.13
CA GLN A 186 -12.37 -1.95 -17.82
C GLN A 186 -11.23 -2.95 -18.13
N THR A 187 -10.61 -2.82 -19.30
CA THR A 187 -9.53 -3.73 -19.74
C THR A 187 -8.28 -3.57 -18.87
N ASP A 188 -7.94 -2.35 -18.45
CA ASP A 188 -6.85 -2.06 -17.52
C ASP A 188 -7.00 -2.85 -16.23
N ALA A 189 -8.16 -2.73 -15.59
CA ALA A 189 -8.47 -3.41 -14.33
C ALA A 189 -8.53 -4.94 -14.49
N SER A 190 -9.06 -5.44 -15.61
CA SER A 190 -9.12 -6.88 -15.84
C SER A 190 -7.73 -7.47 -16.11
N SER A 191 -6.92 -6.82 -16.95
CA SER A 191 -5.63 -7.38 -17.41
C SER A 191 -4.61 -7.44 -16.28
N ILE A 192 -4.56 -6.44 -15.39
CA ILE A 192 -3.62 -6.46 -14.27
C ILE A 192 -3.89 -7.64 -13.32
N LEU A 193 -5.16 -7.90 -13.00
CA LEU A 193 -5.52 -8.98 -12.10
C LEU A 193 -5.27 -10.33 -12.75
N GLU A 194 -5.56 -10.44 -14.05
CA GLU A 194 -5.25 -11.63 -14.85
C GLU A 194 -3.75 -11.91 -14.85
N SER A 195 -2.91 -10.90 -15.09
CA SER A 195 -1.45 -11.04 -15.03
C SER A 195 -0.97 -11.50 -13.66
N PHE A 196 -1.49 -10.94 -12.56
CA PHE A 196 -1.14 -11.39 -11.20
C PHE A 196 -1.55 -12.83 -10.91
N LEU A 197 -2.72 -13.26 -11.40
CA LEU A 197 -3.18 -14.64 -11.25
C LEU A 197 -2.34 -15.62 -12.08
N ASP A 198 -2.03 -15.26 -13.32
CA ASP A 198 -1.24 -16.09 -14.24
C ASP A 198 0.22 -16.20 -13.79
N ALA A 199 0.75 -15.13 -13.19
CA ALA A 199 2.04 -15.12 -12.50
C ALA A 199 2.02 -15.88 -11.15
N LYS A 200 0.84 -16.26 -10.64
CA LYS A 200 0.65 -16.88 -9.30
C LYS A 200 1.13 -15.98 -8.16
N MET A 201 0.99 -14.67 -8.31
CA MET A 201 1.38 -13.67 -7.30
C MET A 201 0.34 -13.49 -6.19
N ILE A 202 -0.89 -13.98 -6.40
CA ILE A 202 -1.99 -13.86 -5.43
C ILE A 202 -2.07 -15.14 -4.59
N GLY A 203 -1.85 -15.00 -3.28
CA GLY A 203 -2.00 -16.10 -2.34
C GLY A 203 -3.46 -16.48 -2.08
N SER A 204 -3.70 -17.72 -1.65
CA SER A 204 -5.03 -18.25 -1.28
C SER A 204 -5.75 -17.46 -0.16
N ARG A 205 -4.99 -16.76 0.70
CA ARG A 205 -5.50 -15.91 1.78
C ARG A 205 -5.58 -14.42 1.40
N CYS A 206 -5.16 -14.06 0.19
CA CYS A 206 -5.19 -12.68 -0.28
C CYS A 206 -6.63 -12.30 -0.62
N ARG A 207 -7.13 -11.24 0.00
CA ARG A 207 -8.34 -10.56 -0.47
C ARG A 207 -8.01 -9.80 -1.73
N VAL A 208 -8.89 -9.82 -2.72
CA VAL A 208 -8.81 -8.91 -3.87
C VAL A 208 -10.07 -8.08 -3.88
N GLU A 209 -9.94 -6.77 -4.03
CA GLU A 209 -11.10 -5.91 -4.11
C GLU A 209 -10.98 -4.93 -5.28
N PHE A 210 -11.98 -4.93 -6.15
CA PHE A 210 -12.09 -3.89 -7.16
C PHE A 210 -12.71 -2.63 -6.55
N VAL A 211 -12.06 -1.49 -6.74
CA VAL A 211 -12.56 -0.18 -6.31
C VAL A 211 -12.83 0.68 -7.51
N PHE A 212 -14.10 0.98 -7.77
CA PHE A 212 -14.50 2.01 -8.72
C PHE A 212 -14.25 3.37 -8.07
N SER A 213 -13.14 4.01 -8.41
CA SER A 213 -12.74 5.33 -7.89
C SER A 213 -13.49 6.45 -8.62
N LYS A 214 -13.42 7.68 -8.09
CA LYS A 214 -14.04 8.88 -8.69
C LYS A 214 -15.53 8.68 -8.97
N LEU A 215 -16.25 8.07 -8.01
CA LEU A 215 -17.67 7.74 -8.16
C LEU A 215 -18.53 8.97 -8.46
N ASP A 216 -18.17 10.11 -7.88
CA ASP A 216 -18.73 11.43 -8.14
C ASP A 216 -18.78 11.74 -9.65
N ARG A 217 -17.69 11.50 -10.39
CA ARG A 217 -17.62 11.69 -11.85
C ARG A 217 -18.52 10.74 -12.63
N VAL A 218 -18.69 9.51 -12.15
CA VAL A 218 -19.60 8.53 -12.78
C VAL A 218 -21.05 8.94 -12.60
N VAL A 219 -21.40 9.42 -11.41
CA VAL A 219 -22.75 9.89 -11.09
C VAL A 219 -23.08 11.17 -11.87
N GLU A 220 -22.14 12.12 -11.93
CA GLU A 220 -22.26 13.37 -12.70
C GLU A 220 -22.49 13.09 -14.20
N ALA A 221 -21.84 12.08 -14.77
CA ALA A 221 -22.00 11.69 -16.17
C ALA A 221 -23.36 11.02 -16.50
N GLY A 222 -24.16 10.70 -15.48
CA GLY A 222 -25.54 10.22 -15.62
C GLY A 222 -25.73 8.70 -15.74
N ASP A 223 -26.99 8.29 -15.91
CA ASP A 223 -27.43 6.88 -15.79
C ASP A 223 -26.69 5.91 -16.72
N ALA A 224 -26.31 6.34 -17.91
CA ALA A 224 -25.58 5.49 -18.86
C ALA A 224 -24.19 5.10 -18.34
N ALA A 225 -23.50 5.99 -17.62
CA ALA A 225 -22.21 5.72 -17.00
C ALA A 225 -22.37 4.78 -15.80
N VAL A 226 -23.39 5.00 -14.97
CA VAL A 226 -23.74 4.12 -13.83
C VAL A 226 -24.09 2.71 -14.31
N GLN A 227 -24.88 2.57 -15.38
CA GLN A 227 -25.20 1.28 -15.99
C GLN A 227 -23.95 0.57 -16.54
N PHE A 228 -23.02 1.32 -17.14
CA PHE A 228 -21.76 0.74 -17.62
C PHE A 228 -20.88 0.27 -16.46
N LEU A 229 -20.82 1.03 -15.36
CA LEU A 229 -20.14 0.60 -14.13
C LEU A 229 -20.74 -0.70 -13.60
N ASN A 230 -22.07 -0.79 -13.46
CA ASN A 230 -22.77 -2.00 -13.01
C ASN A 230 -22.46 -3.21 -13.93
N THR A 231 -22.45 -2.99 -15.24
CA THR A 231 -22.11 -4.02 -16.24
C THR A 231 -20.65 -4.45 -16.09
N THR A 232 -19.75 -3.52 -15.82
CA THR A 232 -18.33 -3.78 -15.60
C THR A 232 -18.12 -4.61 -14.35
N GLU A 233 -18.80 -4.28 -13.25
CA GLU A 233 -18.78 -5.04 -12.00
C GLU A 233 -19.23 -6.49 -12.22
N THR A 234 -20.38 -6.69 -12.89
CA THR A 234 -20.89 -8.03 -13.21
C THR A 234 -19.91 -8.84 -14.06
N LYS A 235 -19.29 -8.22 -15.07
CA LYS A 235 -18.28 -8.88 -15.91
C LYS A 235 -17.04 -9.29 -15.13
N LEU A 236 -16.52 -8.41 -14.28
CA LEU A 236 -15.35 -8.71 -13.45
C LEU A 236 -15.67 -9.81 -12.43
N ARG A 237 -16.85 -9.77 -11.82
CA ARG A 237 -17.34 -10.81 -10.91
C ARG A 237 -17.43 -12.17 -11.59
N ALA A 238 -18.03 -12.23 -12.78
CA ALA A 238 -18.12 -13.46 -13.56
C ALA A 238 -16.75 -13.98 -14.00
N LYS A 239 -15.81 -13.10 -14.36
CA LYS A 239 -14.47 -13.49 -14.82
C LYS A 239 -13.57 -14.02 -13.70
N PHE A 240 -13.65 -13.45 -12.50
CA PHE A 240 -12.68 -13.72 -11.43
C PHE A 240 -13.26 -14.43 -10.20
N GLY A 241 -14.58 -14.52 -10.05
CA GLY A 241 -15.24 -15.08 -8.86
C GLY A 241 -14.79 -16.51 -8.54
N ASP A 242 -14.59 -17.35 -9.56
CA ASP A 242 -14.17 -18.74 -9.36
C ASP A 242 -12.66 -18.89 -9.08
N ARG A 243 -11.86 -17.90 -9.51
CA ARG A 243 -10.39 -17.91 -9.36
C ARG A 243 -9.91 -17.21 -8.09
N VAL A 244 -10.74 -16.33 -7.53
CA VAL A 244 -10.40 -15.45 -6.40
C VAL A 244 -11.42 -15.65 -5.27
N PRO A 245 -11.09 -16.47 -4.26
CA PRO A 245 -12.05 -16.86 -3.20
C PRO A 245 -12.60 -15.67 -2.40
N HIS A 246 -11.79 -14.61 -2.26
CA HIS A 246 -12.10 -13.44 -1.45
C HIS A 246 -12.18 -12.18 -2.32
N LEU A 247 -13.07 -12.23 -3.32
CA LEU A 247 -13.30 -11.14 -4.26
C LEU A 247 -14.37 -10.16 -3.76
N GLY A 248 -13.99 -8.89 -3.57
CA GLY A 248 -14.86 -7.79 -3.19
C GLY A 248 -15.01 -6.73 -4.30
N PHE A 249 -16.03 -5.89 -4.17
CA PHE A 249 -16.26 -4.74 -5.04
C PHE A 249 -16.74 -3.55 -4.21
N ARG A 250 -16.20 -2.37 -4.47
CA ARG A 250 -16.60 -1.11 -3.83
C ARG A 250 -16.61 0.05 -4.82
N ARG A 251 -17.35 1.09 -4.46
CA ARG A 251 -17.47 2.34 -5.20
C ARG A 251 -17.11 3.46 -4.24
N ILE A 252 -16.11 4.26 -4.58
CA ILE A 252 -15.49 5.21 -3.66
C ILE A 252 -15.31 6.56 -4.37
N ALA A 253 -15.71 7.62 -3.69
CA ALA A 253 -15.32 8.99 -4.02
C ALA A 253 -14.41 9.48 -2.88
N ALA A 254 -13.09 9.29 -3.03
CA ALA A 254 -12.15 9.56 -1.95
C ALA A 254 -12.09 11.07 -1.58
N ARG A 255 -12.34 11.93 -2.58
CA ARG A 255 -12.42 13.38 -2.43
C ARG A 255 -13.45 13.94 -3.43
N PRO A 256 -14.75 13.96 -3.09
CA PRO A 256 -15.77 14.48 -3.99
C PRO A 256 -15.61 15.99 -4.16
N GLU A 257 -15.78 16.51 -5.39
CA GLU A 257 -15.67 17.95 -5.70
C GLU A 257 -16.89 18.76 -5.23
N VAL A 258 -18.03 18.11 -5.06
CA VAL A 258 -19.25 18.71 -4.54
C VAL A 258 -19.40 18.25 -3.09
N GLU A 259 -19.73 19.17 -2.17
CA GLU A 259 -20.24 18.86 -0.82
C GLU A 259 -21.55 18.05 -0.94
N SER A 260 -21.41 16.80 -1.32
CA SER A 260 -22.53 15.89 -1.50
C SER A 260 -22.82 15.32 -0.13
N GLY A 261 -23.60 16.06 0.67
CA GLY A 261 -24.01 15.69 2.04
C GLY A 261 -24.77 14.36 2.17
N SER A 262 -24.79 13.51 1.13
CA SER A 262 -25.42 12.19 1.08
C SER A 262 -24.52 11.07 0.53
N LEU A 263 -23.33 11.37 0.00
CA LEU A 263 -22.39 10.35 -0.46
C LEU A 263 -21.52 9.92 0.72
N ASN A 264 -21.86 8.78 1.34
CA ASN A 264 -20.88 8.04 2.12
C ASN A 264 -19.74 7.66 1.15
N ASP A 265 -18.56 8.23 1.35
CA ASP A 265 -17.38 8.00 0.49
C ASP A 265 -16.93 6.53 0.46
N GLY A 266 -17.42 5.71 1.40
CA GLY A 266 -17.16 4.27 1.47
C GLY A 266 -15.77 3.91 1.99
N LEU A 267 -14.96 4.90 2.39
CA LEU A 267 -13.58 4.70 2.81
C LEU A 267 -13.49 3.90 4.12
N ALA A 268 -14.42 4.13 5.05
CA ALA A 268 -14.39 3.50 6.37
C ALA A 268 -14.67 1.99 6.29
N GLU A 269 -15.72 1.60 5.57
CA GLU A 269 -16.02 0.18 5.34
C GLU A 269 -14.94 -0.47 4.49
N ALA A 270 -14.40 0.26 3.51
CA ALA A 270 -13.32 -0.23 2.65
C ALA A 270 -12.05 -0.53 3.46
N PHE A 271 -11.59 0.41 4.27
CA PHE A 271 -10.40 0.21 5.09
C PHE A 271 -10.57 -0.92 6.10
N THR A 272 -11.73 -1.00 6.74
CA THR A 272 -12.04 -2.09 7.69
C THR A 272 -11.95 -3.44 6.99
N ALA A 273 -12.53 -3.56 5.79
CA ALA A 273 -12.42 -4.78 5.00
C ALA A 273 -10.99 -5.05 4.56
N TRP A 274 -10.24 -4.05 4.09
CA TRP A 274 -8.86 -4.25 3.64
C TRP A 274 -7.90 -4.71 4.72
N THR A 275 -8.20 -4.40 5.98
CA THR A 275 -7.33 -4.69 7.14
C THR A 275 -7.85 -5.82 8.03
N THR A 276 -9.00 -6.40 7.71
CA THR A 276 -9.52 -7.59 8.39
C THR A 276 -8.87 -8.84 7.79
N PRO A 277 -8.16 -9.66 8.59
CA PRO A 277 -7.60 -10.92 8.10
C PRO A 277 -8.67 -11.82 7.50
N VAL A 278 -8.30 -12.54 6.44
CA VAL A 278 -9.14 -13.60 5.89
C VAL A 278 -8.90 -14.87 6.72
N GLU A 279 -9.95 -15.37 7.37
CA GLU A 279 -9.91 -16.67 8.04
C GLU A 279 -10.01 -17.80 7.00
N LEU A 280 -9.12 -18.78 7.09
CA LEU A 280 -9.24 -20.00 6.28
C LEU A 280 -10.20 -20.97 6.96
N GLY A 281 -11.13 -21.54 6.19
CA GLY A 281 -11.82 -22.76 6.60
C GLY A 281 -10.82 -23.92 6.74
N ALA A 282 -11.14 -24.89 7.60
CA ALA A 282 -10.27 -25.97 8.10
C ALA A 282 -9.69 -26.97 7.04
N GLY A 283 -9.71 -26.65 5.75
CA GLY A 283 -9.22 -27.51 4.67
C GLY A 283 -8.41 -26.80 3.57
N ALA A 284 -8.04 -25.53 3.78
CA ALA A 284 -7.28 -24.79 2.77
C ALA A 284 -5.78 -25.15 2.81
N ALA A 285 -5.26 -25.59 1.66
CA ALA A 285 -3.88 -26.03 1.48
C ALA A 285 -2.86 -24.99 1.98
N SER A 286 -1.83 -25.46 2.69
CA SER A 286 -0.68 -24.63 3.07
C SER A 286 -0.05 -24.05 1.81
N GLN A 287 0.15 -22.74 1.78
CA GLN A 287 1.01 -22.15 0.75
C GLN A 287 2.40 -22.79 0.86
N GLY A 288 3.02 -23.15 -0.27
CA GLY A 288 4.31 -23.84 -0.33
C GLY A 288 5.45 -23.11 0.41
N THR A 289 6.64 -23.68 0.44
CA THR A 289 7.78 -23.04 1.11
C THR A 289 8.34 -21.89 0.26
N PRO A 290 8.64 -20.70 0.82
CA PRO A 290 9.32 -19.65 0.06
C PRO A 290 10.69 -20.12 -0.45
N PRO A 291 11.18 -19.57 -1.58
CA PRO A 291 12.56 -19.78 -2.02
C PRO A 291 13.55 -19.45 -0.89
N ARG A 292 14.60 -20.27 -0.72
CA ARG A 292 15.57 -20.10 0.37
C ARG A 292 16.32 -18.77 0.31
N ASP A 293 16.46 -18.23 -0.90
CA ASP A 293 17.09 -16.95 -1.26
C ASP A 293 16.12 -15.76 -1.21
N ALA A 294 14.82 -15.96 -0.96
CA ALA A 294 13.88 -14.85 -0.84
C ALA A 294 14.22 -13.95 0.36
N ARG A 295 13.96 -12.63 0.23
CA ARG A 295 14.12 -11.66 1.34
C ARG A 295 13.24 -12.07 2.53
N GLU A 296 13.65 -11.72 3.76
CA GLU A 296 12.88 -12.08 4.97
C GLU A 296 11.47 -11.49 4.94
N PHE A 297 11.27 -10.29 4.35
CA PHE A 297 9.94 -9.71 4.11
C PHE A 297 9.02 -10.66 3.38
N ALA A 298 9.51 -11.17 2.25
CA ALA A 298 8.78 -12.10 1.41
C ALA A 298 8.50 -13.38 2.20
N LYS A 299 9.49 -13.92 2.94
CA LYS A 299 9.36 -15.13 3.77
C LYS A 299 8.39 -14.98 4.95
N TYR A 300 8.27 -13.79 5.55
CA TYR A 300 7.41 -13.57 6.71
C TYR A 300 5.92 -13.73 6.36
N GLY A 301 5.52 -13.37 5.14
CA GLY A 301 4.18 -13.64 4.60
C GLY A 301 3.84 -15.14 4.60
N TRP A 302 4.84 -16.00 4.35
CA TRP A 302 4.69 -17.46 4.40
C TRP A 302 4.74 -18.03 5.82
N ARG A 303 5.46 -17.41 6.77
CA ARG A 303 5.45 -17.85 8.17
C ARG A 303 4.08 -17.68 8.83
N TYR A 304 3.23 -16.80 8.30
CA TYR A 304 1.81 -16.71 8.67
C TYR A 304 0.95 -17.87 8.12
N SER A 305 1.47 -18.68 7.18
CA SER A 305 0.78 -19.85 6.62
C SER A 305 0.78 -21.06 7.55
N VAL A 306 1.82 -21.19 8.38
CA VAL A 306 1.92 -22.21 9.43
C VAL A 306 1.35 -21.59 10.69
N GLY A 307 0.07 -21.86 10.95
CA GLY A 307 -0.53 -21.49 12.22
C GLY A 307 0.35 -22.01 13.36
N ARG A 308 0.54 -21.17 14.38
CA ARG A 308 0.99 -21.62 15.70
C ARG A 308 0.05 -22.75 16.12
N GLU A 309 0.54 -23.98 16.06
CA GLU A 309 0.08 -25.00 16.98
C GLU A 309 0.53 -24.54 18.36
N SER A 310 -0.44 -24.11 19.16
CA SER A 310 -0.34 -23.99 20.61
C SER A 310 -1.18 -25.06 21.23
#